data_AF-A0AAU0NLC3-F1
#
_entry.id   AF-A0AAU0NLC3-F1
#
_cell.length_a   1.000
_cell.length_b   1.000
_cell.length_c   1.000
_cell.angle_alpha   90.00
_cell.angle_beta   90.00
_cell.angle_gamma   90.00
#
_symmetry.space_group_name_H-M   'P 1'
#
loop_
_entity.id
_entity.type
_entity.pdbx_description
1 polymer ?
#
loop_
_entity_poly.entity_id
_entity_poly.type
_entity_poly.pdbx_seq_one_letter_code
_entity_poly.pdbx_strand_id
1 'polypeptide(L)'
;MESIKLKSSWLNKCLMKYFSKEVILQEDLDKIKYLHLSSTYEECMISLETPPKRVIHPNSGDQWCDCCDWNVENLKKLDDLIKIDKYDYIYSIELINEEADVKDEIAEKVELETAEFEKSITNVGELVEVEDEDYISEDDDESEDNIIFSEDLKYFRNLEELRLSVCSDIYSLGFLNNMPNLRILELSEVQLKDKNGFESLLNLKQLSIWGD
;
A
#
# COMPACT_ATOMS: atom_id res chain seq x y z
N MET A 1 -3.65 21.06 17.45
CA MET A 1 -3.49 19.86 16.61
C MET A 1 -3.80 20.26 15.18
N GLU A 2 -3.03 19.75 14.23
CA GLU A 2 -3.18 20.07 12.81
C GLU A 2 -4.28 19.18 12.21
N SER A 3 -5.31 19.82 11.67
CA SER A 3 -6.33 19.14 10.87
C SER A 3 -5.73 18.76 9.53
N ILE A 4 -5.94 17.52 9.12
CA ILE A 4 -5.55 17.05 7.80
C ILE A 4 -6.76 17.11 6.88
N LYS A 5 -6.56 17.69 5.70
CA LYS A 5 -7.52 17.62 4.61
C LYS A 5 -6.82 16.95 3.44
N LEU A 6 -7.15 15.68 3.21
CA LEU A 6 -6.66 14.94 2.06
C LEU A 6 -7.26 15.54 0.78
N LYS A 7 -6.54 15.43 -0.32
CA LYS A 7 -7.08 15.73 -1.64
C LYS A 7 -8.06 14.64 -2.09
N SER A 8 -7.80 13.40 -1.72
CA SER A 8 -8.61 12.21 -1.94
C SER A 8 -9.87 12.30 -1.09
N SER A 9 -10.96 12.76 -1.69
CA SER A 9 -12.23 12.95 -0.98
C SER A 9 -12.77 11.62 -0.44
N TRP A 10 -12.77 10.57 -1.26
CA TRP A 10 -13.19 9.23 -0.85
C TRP A 10 -12.36 8.66 0.31
N LEU A 11 -11.02 8.73 0.24
CA LEU A 11 -10.16 8.28 1.34
C LEU A 11 -10.41 9.09 2.63
N ASN A 12 -10.67 10.39 2.51
CA ASN A 12 -11.03 11.23 3.64
C ASN A 12 -12.38 10.82 4.26
N LYS A 13 -13.40 10.50 3.43
CA LYS A 13 -14.70 9.95 3.87
C LYS A 13 -14.50 8.61 4.59
N CYS A 14 -13.65 7.72 4.08
CA CYS A 14 -13.27 6.45 4.72
C CYS A 14 -12.67 6.66 6.12
N LEU A 15 -11.72 7.58 6.27
CA LEU A 15 -11.10 7.87 7.56
C LEU A 15 -12.10 8.48 8.56
N MET A 16 -12.94 9.43 8.11
CA MET A 16 -14.02 10.02 8.91
C MET A 16 -14.98 8.94 9.43
N LYS A 17 -15.34 7.99 8.56
CA LYS A 17 -16.17 6.85 8.89
C LYS A 17 -15.49 5.94 9.91
N TYR A 18 -14.24 5.54 9.67
CA TYR A 18 -13.47 4.65 10.54
C TYR A 18 -13.32 5.21 11.96
N PHE A 19 -12.91 6.48 12.10
CA PHE A 19 -12.76 7.13 13.40
C PHE A 19 -14.06 7.65 14.00
N SER A 20 -15.17 7.63 13.24
CA SER A 20 -16.43 8.26 13.62
C SER A 20 -16.26 9.75 13.95
N LYS A 21 -15.61 10.51 13.06
CA LYS A 21 -15.26 11.93 13.23
C LYS A 21 -15.60 12.76 11.99
N GLU A 22 -15.95 14.02 12.21
CA GLU A 22 -16.15 15.01 11.13
C GLU A 22 -14.86 15.71 10.69
N VAL A 23 -13.77 15.58 11.44
CA VAL A 23 -12.47 16.16 11.11
C VAL A 23 -11.39 15.17 11.52
N ILE A 24 -10.47 14.88 10.60
CA ILE A 24 -9.31 14.03 10.86
C ILE A 24 -8.13 14.90 11.27
N LEU A 25 -7.47 14.50 12.35
CA LEU A 25 -6.26 15.14 12.85
C LEU A 25 -5.05 14.27 12.49
N GLN A 26 -3.87 14.87 12.41
CA GLN A 26 -2.63 14.10 12.21
C GLN A 26 -2.45 13.00 13.27
N GLU A 27 -2.87 13.25 14.52
CA GLU A 27 -2.81 12.25 15.59
C GLU A 27 -3.70 11.01 15.35
N ASP A 28 -4.72 11.12 14.51
CA ASP A 28 -5.57 9.98 14.14
C ASP A 28 -4.86 9.13 13.09
N LEU A 29 -4.27 9.76 12.08
CA LEU A 29 -3.46 9.07 11.08
C LEU A 29 -2.22 8.42 11.68
N ASP A 30 -1.61 9.05 12.69
CA ASP A 30 -0.46 8.51 13.42
C ASP A 30 -0.80 7.24 14.23
N LYS A 31 -2.08 6.92 14.44
CA LYS A 31 -2.51 5.65 15.08
C LYS A 31 -2.60 4.51 14.08
N ILE A 32 -2.75 4.79 12.79
CA ILE A 32 -2.92 3.76 11.76
C ILE A 32 -1.59 3.05 11.54
N LYS A 33 -1.65 1.72 11.60
CA LYS A 33 -0.50 0.82 11.48
C LYS A 33 -0.54 -0.02 10.22
N TYR A 34 -1.73 -0.27 9.71
CA TYR A 34 -1.99 -0.98 8.48
C TYR A 34 -2.99 -0.21 7.63
N LEU A 35 -2.72 -0.14 6.34
CA LEU A 35 -3.60 0.44 5.34
C LEU A 35 -3.54 -0.42 4.07
N HIS A 36 -4.70 -0.88 3.62
CA HIS A 36 -4.88 -1.44 2.29
C HIS A 36 -5.83 -0.55 1.51
N LEU A 37 -5.44 -0.20 0.28
CA LEU A 37 -6.22 0.57 -0.65
C LEU A 37 -6.35 -0.16 -1.99
N SER A 38 -7.55 -0.14 -2.55
CA SER A 38 -7.84 -0.44 -3.95
C SER A 38 -8.78 0.63 -4.50
N SER A 39 -8.36 1.38 -5.52
CA SER A 39 -9.24 2.37 -6.16
C SER A 39 -10.24 1.70 -7.07
N THR A 40 -9.84 0.64 -7.80
CA THR A 40 -10.74 -0.12 -8.68
C THR A 40 -11.83 -0.89 -7.93
N TYR A 41 -11.52 -1.42 -6.74
CA TYR A 41 -12.50 -2.15 -5.92
C TYR A 41 -13.08 -1.31 -4.78
N GLU A 42 -12.71 -0.03 -4.69
CA GLU A 42 -13.18 0.87 -3.63
C GLU A 42 -12.93 0.29 -2.23
N GLU A 43 -11.81 -0.42 -2.06
CA GLU A 43 -11.45 -1.04 -0.79
C GLU A 43 -10.56 -0.10 0.02
N CYS A 44 -10.97 0.16 1.26
CA CYS A 44 -10.16 0.86 2.24
C CYS A 44 -10.16 0.03 3.52
N MET A 45 -9.07 -0.67 3.80
CA MET A 45 -8.96 -1.49 5.00
C MET A 45 -7.94 -0.92 5.96
N ILE A 46 -8.34 -0.76 7.22
CA ILE A 46 -7.56 -0.05 8.24
C ILE A 46 -7.44 -0.91 9.49
N SER A 47 -6.23 -0.95 10.07
CA SER A 47 -6.01 -1.40 11.45
C SER A 47 -5.10 -0.44 12.21
N LEU A 48 -5.38 -0.30 13.51
CA LEU A 48 -4.53 0.40 14.48
C LEU A 48 -3.56 -0.56 15.17
N GLU A 49 -3.74 -1.87 15.01
CA GLU A 49 -2.87 -2.87 15.59
C GLU A 49 -1.58 -2.99 14.80
N THR A 50 -0.47 -3.26 15.49
CA THR A 50 0.81 -3.50 14.83
C THR A 50 0.75 -4.83 14.06
N PRO A 51 1.03 -4.84 12.75
CA PRO A 51 1.08 -6.09 11.98
C PRO A 51 2.14 -7.05 12.55
N PRO A 52 2.06 -8.36 12.26
CA PRO A 52 3.13 -9.29 12.57
C PRO A 52 4.43 -8.88 11.87
N LYS A 53 5.58 -9.40 12.31
CA LYS A 53 6.90 -9.01 11.77
C LYS A 53 7.06 -9.29 10.28
N ARG A 54 6.34 -10.29 9.79
CA ARG A 54 6.23 -10.75 8.40
C ARG A 54 4.78 -11.12 8.18
N VAL A 55 4.28 -11.01 6.98
CA VAL A 55 2.89 -11.36 6.66
C VAL A 55 2.81 -12.28 5.46
N ILE A 56 1.77 -13.11 5.46
CA ILE A 56 1.24 -13.80 4.27
C ILE A 56 -0.26 -13.55 4.31
N HIS A 57 -0.74 -12.63 3.47
CA HIS A 57 -2.15 -12.30 3.43
C HIS A 57 -2.94 -13.38 2.68
N PRO A 58 -3.85 -14.12 3.34
CA PRO A 58 -4.58 -15.24 2.72
C PRO A 58 -5.46 -14.82 1.53
N ASN A 59 -5.89 -13.55 1.50
CA ASN A 59 -6.72 -13.01 0.41
C ASN A 59 -5.92 -12.62 -0.83
N SER A 60 -4.60 -12.79 -0.82
CA SER A 60 -3.70 -12.31 -1.86
C SER A 60 -3.15 -13.45 -2.72
N GLY A 61 -3.86 -14.57 -2.76
CA GLY A 61 -3.55 -15.75 -3.58
C GLY A 61 -2.17 -16.36 -3.30
N ASP A 62 -1.61 -16.96 -4.35
CA ASP A 62 -0.24 -17.48 -4.37
C ASP A 62 0.81 -16.38 -4.60
N GLN A 63 0.41 -15.15 -4.90
CA GLN A 63 1.31 -14.03 -5.21
C GLN A 63 2.23 -13.66 -4.04
N TRP A 64 1.82 -13.80 -2.78
CA TRP A 64 2.74 -13.58 -1.64
C TRP A 64 3.76 -14.71 -1.45
N CYS A 65 3.49 -15.89 -2.00
CA CYS A 65 4.44 -17.00 -2.02
C CYS A 65 5.39 -16.88 -3.21
N ASP A 66 4.87 -16.42 -4.35
CA ASP A 66 5.55 -16.49 -5.64
C ASP A 66 6.07 -15.15 -6.14
N CYS A 67 5.70 -14.02 -5.52
CA CYS A 67 6.06 -12.66 -5.92
C CYS A 67 6.43 -11.78 -4.71
N CYS A 68 7.21 -12.33 -3.76
CA CYS A 68 7.56 -11.65 -2.53
C CYS A 68 9.02 -11.86 -2.11
N ASP A 69 9.75 -10.76 -1.92
CA ASP A 69 11.07 -10.78 -1.29
C ASP A 69 10.93 -10.54 0.23
N TRP A 70 11.35 -11.54 0.99
CA TRP A 70 11.28 -11.58 2.46
C TRP A 70 12.54 -11.01 3.13
N ASN A 71 13.56 -10.62 2.38
CA ASN A 71 14.89 -10.32 2.87
C ASN A 71 15.45 -9.01 2.28
N VAL A 72 14.56 -8.10 1.88
CA VAL A 72 14.91 -6.78 1.33
C VAL A 72 15.94 -6.05 2.20
N GLU A 73 15.83 -6.15 3.52
CA GLU A 73 16.75 -5.52 4.49
C GLU A 73 18.23 -5.96 4.35
N ASN A 74 18.50 -7.06 3.64
CA ASN A 74 19.86 -7.55 3.37
C ASN A 74 20.44 -7.01 2.06
N LEU A 75 19.61 -6.41 1.19
CA LEU A 75 20.02 -5.84 -0.08
C LEU A 75 20.54 -4.42 0.11
N LYS A 76 21.50 -4.02 -0.72
CA LYS A 76 22.17 -2.71 -0.62
C LYS A 76 22.00 -1.84 -1.85
N LYS A 77 21.47 -2.39 -2.93
CA LYS A 77 21.29 -1.71 -4.21
C LYS A 77 19.92 -2.05 -4.76
N LEU A 78 19.29 -1.05 -5.35
CA LEU A 78 18.00 -1.21 -5.99
C LEU A 78 18.06 -2.25 -7.13
N ASP A 79 19.16 -2.26 -7.89
CA ASP A 79 19.41 -3.21 -8.98
C ASP A 79 19.60 -4.67 -8.51
N ASP A 80 19.73 -4.92 -7.20
CA ASP A 80 19.74 -6.27 -6.63
C ASP A 80 18.34 -6.70 -6.14
N LEU A 81 17.38 -5.76 -6.08
CA LEU A 81 16.01 -5.96 -5.59
C LEU A 81 14.98 -6.01 -6.72
N ILE A 82 14.96 -4.99 -7.60
CA ILE A 82 13.98 -4.87 -8.67
C ILE A 82 14.61 -4.72 -10.05
N LYS A 83 13.95 -5.28 -11.05
CA LYS A 83 14.10 -4.92 -12.46
C LYS A 83 13.16 -3.76 -12.77
N ILE A 84 13.62 -2.81 -13.56
CA ILE A 84 12.83 -1.64 -13.96
C ILE A 84 12.81 -1.56 -15.48
N ASP A 85 11.62 -1.73 -16.06
CA ASP A 85 11.37 -1.50 -17.48
C ASP A 85 10.53 -0.24 -17.68
N LYS A 86 10.67 0.39 -18.84
CA LYS A 86 9.86 1.57 -19.20
C LYS A 86 9.12 1.30 -20.50
N TYR A 87 7.79 1.37 -20.44
CA TYR A 87 6.89 1.25 -21.59
C TYR A 87 6.16 2.58 -21.77
N ASP A 88 6.52 3.29 -22.84
CA ASP A 88 6.01 4.65 -23.14
C ASP A 88 6.23 5.65 -21.98
N TYR A 89 5.17 6.00 -21.25
CA TYR A 89 5.19 6.90 -20.09
C TYR A 89 5.10 6.17 -18.74
N ILE A 90 4.99 4.84 -18.72
CA ILE A 90 4.84 4.01 -17.51
C ILE A 90 6.14 3.23 -17.24
N TYR A 91 6.49 3.09 -15.96
CA TYR A 91 7.53 2.23 -15.44
C TYR A 91 6.89 0.95 -14.88
N SER A 92 7.33 -0.19 -15.40
CA SER A 92 7.06 -1.50 -14.79
C SER A 92 8.22 -1.87 -13.87
N ILE A 93 7.91 -2.40 -12.70
CA ILE A 93 8.88 -2.93 -11.75
C ILE A 93 8.53 -4.37 -11.41
N GLU A 94 9.55 -5.22 -11.34
CA GLU A 94 9.44 -6.65 -11.03
C GLU A 94 10.50 -6.99 -9.99
N LEU A 95 10.23 -7.94 -9.08
CA LEU A 95 11.25 -8.43 -8.17
C LEU A 95 12.28 -9.27 -8.94
N ILE A 96 13.55 -9.14 -8.58
CA ILE A 96 14.61 -10.00 -9.16
C ILE A 96 14.54 -11.42 -8.60
N ASN A 97 14.20 -11.55 -7.32
CA ASN A 97 13.95 -12.82 -6.66
C ASN A 97 12.51 -12.84 -6.19
N GLU A 98 11.68 -13.63 -6.85
CA GLU A 98 10.24 -13.69 -6.58
C GLU A 98 9.89 -14.78 -5.55
N GLU A 99 10.79 -15.76 -5.36
CA GLU A 99 10.64 -16.84 -4.39
C GLU A 99 11.27 -16.50 -3.04
N ALA A 100 10.43 -16.39 -2.02
CA ALA A 100 10.88 -16.39 -0.64
C ALA A 100 11.43 -17.79 -0.30
N ASP A 101 12.75 -17.96 -0.17
CA ASP A 101 13.37 -19.20 0.34
C ASP A 101 13.07 -19.35 1.85
N VAL A 102 11.81 -19.63 2.16
CA VAL A 102 11.25 -19.75 3.50
C VAL A 102 10.77 -21.18 3.67
N LYS A 103 11.23 -21.82 4.74
CA LYS A 103 10.80 -23.18 5.09
C LYS A 103 9.30 -23.21 5.37
N ASP A 104 8.61 -24.25 4.91
CA ASP A 104 7.16 -24.46 5.10
C ASP A 104 6.69 -24.20 6.55
N GLU A 105 7.41 -24.70 7.55
CA GLU A 105 7.08 -24.50 8.97
C GLU A 105 7.08 -23.02 9.41
N ILE A 106 7.93 -22.20 8.78
CA ILE A 106 7.99 -20.75 9.03
C ILE A 106 6.82 -20.07 8.32
N ALA A 107 6.52 -20.45 7.08
CA ALA A 107 5.40 -19.91 6.31
C ALA A 107 4.06 -20.18 7.01
N GLU A 108 3.79 -21.43 7.40
CA GLU A 108 2.56 -21.82 8.13
C GLU A 108 2.39 -20.99 9.42
N LYS A 109 3.48 -20.78 10.16
CA LYS A 109 3.44 -19.95 11.36
C LYS A 109 3.10 -18.49 11.03
N VAL A 110 3.69 -17.93 9.98
CA VAL A 110 3.41 -16.55 9.55
C VAL A 110 1.97 -16.42 9.09
N GLU A 111 1.45 -17.38 8.31
CA GLU A 111 0.03 -17.41 7.90
C GLU A 111 -0.92 -17.38 9.09
N LEU A 112 -0.64 -18.18 10.13
CA LEU A 112 -1.46 -18.18 11.35
C LEU A 112 -1.39 -16.84 12.11
N GLU A 113 -0.20 -16.23 12.20
CA GLU A 113 -0.03 -14.91 12.82
C GLU A 113 -0.73 -13.81 12.01
N THR A 114 -0.66 -13.86 10.68
CA THR A 114 -1.37 -12.93 9.79
C THR A 114 -2.88 -13.11 9.90
N ALA A 115 -3.39 -14.34 9.85
CA ALA A 115 -4.83 -14.60 9.97
C ALA A 115 -5.41 -14.14 11.33
N GLU A 116 -4.61 -14.18 12.40
CA GLU A 116 -5.03 -13.60 13.68
C GLU A 116 -5.05 -12.06 13.63
N PHE A 117 -4.01 -11.45 13.05
CA PHE A 117 -3.93 -10.00 12.88
C PHE A 117 -5.06 -9.45 11.98
N GLU A 118 -5.42 -10.15 10.91
CA GLU A 118 -6.47 -9.69 9.98
C GLU A 118 -7.84 -9.52 10.65
N LYS A 119 -8.08 -10.18 11.79
CA LYS A 119 -9.30 -9.96 12.59
C LYS A 119 -9.40 -8.55 13.16
N SER A 120 -8.29 -7.81 13.23
CA SER A 120 -8.25 -6.41 13.65
C SER A 120 -8.57 -5.43 12.51
N ILE A 121 -8.52 -5.90 11.26
CA ILE A 121 -8.69 -5.07 10.07
C ILE A 121 -10.19 -4.79 9.87
N THR A 122 -10.51 -3.52 9.61
CA THR A 122 -11.85 -3.11 9.22
C THR A 122 -11.83 -2.66 7.77
N ASN A 123 -12.62 -3.30 6.91
CA ASN A 123 -12.92 -2.77 5.57
C ASN A 123 -13.97 -1.67 5.69
N VAL A 124 -13.54 -0.42 5.61
CA VAL A 124 -14.41 0.77 5.66
C VAL A 124 -14.87 1.20 4.26
N GLY A 125 -14.19 0.75 3.20
CA GLY A 125 -14.55 1.05 1.80
C GLY A 125 -15.97 0.65 1.47
N GLU A 126 -16.39 -0.58 1.86
CA GLU A 126 -17.77 -1.08 1.70
C GLU A 126 -18.86 -0.22 2.38
N LEU A 127 -18.48 0.71 3.27
CA LEU A 127 -19.38 1.56 4.02
C LEU A 127 -19.43 3.00 3.51
N VAL A 128 -18.66 3.32 2.45
CA VAL A 128 -18.51 4.65 1.88
C VAL A 128 -18.71 4.54 0.37
N GLU A 129 -19.86 5.02 -0.11
CA GLU A 129 -20.14 5.10 -1.54
C GLU A 129 -19.21 6.12 -2.20
N VAL A 130 -18.63 5.75 -3.36
CA VAL A 130 -17.93 6.68 -4.24
C VAL A 130 -18.94 7.55 -4.96
N GLU A 131 -18.78 8.87 -4.88
CA GLU A 131 -19.62 9.85 -5.55
C GLU A 131 -18.88 10.48 -6.74
N ASP A 132 -19.61 11.08 -7.68
CA ASP A 132 -19.03 11.75 -8.86
C ASP A 132 -17.94 12.80 -8.49
N GLU A 133 -18.05 13.41 -7.31
CA GLU A 133 -17.09 14.40 -6.80
C GLU A 133 -15.79 13.80 -6.22
N ASP A 134 -15.78 12.49 -5.97
CA ASP A 134 -14.61 11.79 -5.45
C ASP A 134 -13.59 11.46 -6.55
N TYR A 135 -14.05 11.41 -7.81
CA TYR A 135 -13.20 11.19 -8.96
C TYR A 135 -12.28 12.39 -9.24
N ILE A 136 -11.05 12.05 -9.57
CA ILE A 136 -9.95 13.00 -9.74
C ILE A 136 -9.67 13.15 -11.24
N SER A 137 -9.91 14.35 -11.77
CA SER A 137 -9.40 14.73 -13.08
C SER A 137 -7.98 15.30 -12.94
N GLU A 138 -6.94 14.52 -13.27
CA GLU A 138 -5.61 15.08 -13.53
C GLU A 138 -5.45 15.36 -15.04
N ASP A 139 -4.76 16.45 -15.36
CA ASP A 139 -4.61 17.02 -16.72
C ASP A 139 -4.52 15.99 -17.86
N ASP A 140 -5.43 16.09 -18.83
CA ASP A 140 -5.48 15.40 -20.14
C ASP A 140 -5.42 13.85 -20.17
N ASP A 141 -5.42 13.15 -19.02
CA ASP A 141 -5.51 11.69 -18.94
C ASP A 141 -6.96 11.30 -18.55
N GLU A 142 -7.70 10.71 -19.50
CA GLU A 142 -9.13 10.33 -19.40
C GLU A 142 -9.39 9.13 -18.45
N SER A 143 -8.57 8.90 -17.41
CA SER A 143 -8.84 7.77 -16.51
C SER A 143 -9.96 8.14 -15.54
N GLU A 144 -11.17 7.70 -15.87
CA GLU A 144 -12.42 7.94 -15.14
C GLU A 144 -12.46 7.32 -13.72
N ASP A 145 -11.40 6.63 -13.26
CA ASP A 145 -11.42 5.80 -12.05
C ASP A 145 -10.47 6.27 -10.92
N ASN A 146 -9.78 7.41 -11.08
CA ASN A 146 -8.84 7.88 -10.06
C ASN A 146 -9.58 8.44 -8.84
N ILE A 147 -9.42 7.84 -7.66
CA ILE A 147 -10.06 8.29 -6.41
C ILE A 147 -9.05 8.50 -5.26
N ILE A 148 -7.78 8.17 -5.49
CA ILE A 148 -6.66 8.29 -4.57
C ILE A 148 -5.56 9.19 -5.17
N PHE A 149 -5.28 10.30 -4.51
CA PHE A 149 -4.04 11.05 -4.69
C PHE A 149 -2.93 10.40 -3.86
N SER A 150 -1.96 9.77 -4.52
CA SER A 150 -0.78 9.15 -3.89
C SER A 150 -0.07 10.09 -2.89
N GLU A 151 -0.07 11.40 -3.13
CA GLU A 151 0.56 12.39 -2.25
C GLU A 151 -0.12 12.58 -0.88
N ASP A 152 -1.34 12.08 -0.71
CA ASP A 152 -2.00 12.03 0.59
C ASP A 152 -1.41 10.93 1.49
N LEU A 153 -0.78 9.90 0.91
CA LEU A 153 -0.21 8.80 1.68
C LEU A 153 0.95 9.25 2.59
N LYS A 154 1.59 10.40 2.30
CA LYS A 154 2.65 10.97 3.14
C LYS A 154 2.21 11.31 4.57
N TYR A 155 0.91 11.41 4.83
CA TYR A 155 0.39 11.73 6.16
C TYR A 155 0.35 10.51 7.10
N PHE A 156 0.52 9.28 6.59
CA PHE A 156 0.50 8.04 7.39
C PHE A 156 1.90 7.69 7.93
N ARG A 157 2.44 8.55 8.80
CA ARG A 157 3.86 8.54 9.23
C ARG A 157 4.27 7.33 10.09
N ASN A 158 3.29 6.71 10.75
CA ASN A 158 3.50 5.58 11.66
C ASN A 158 3.07 4.23 11.08
N LEU A 159 2.71 4.22 9.79
CA LEU A 159 2.32 3.04 9.06
C LEU A 159 3.47 2.03 9.03
N GLU A 160 3.17 0.77 9.30
CA GLU A 160 4.12 -0.33 9.28
C GLU A 160 3.91 -1.23 8.07
N GLU A 161 2.68 -1.28 7.58
CA GLU A 161 2.27 -2.03 6.42
C GLU A 161 1.35 -1.22 5.51
N LEU A 162 1.69 -1.20 4.23
CA LEU A 162 0.91 -0.57 3.18
C LEU A 162 0.66 -1.59 2.06
N ARG A 163 -0.59 -1.71 1.63
CA ARG A 163 -0.97 -2.50 0.47
C ARG A 163 -1.69 -1.61 -0.52
N LEU A 164 -1.21 -1.57 -1.75
CA LEU A 164 -1.82 -0.84 -2.85
C LEU A 164 -2.14 -1.87 -3.94
N SER A 165 -3.42 -2.18 -4.10
CA SER A 165 -3.86 -3.31 -4.91
C SER A 165 -4.88 -2.88 -5.94
N VAL A 166 -4.55 -3.05 -7.22
CA VAL A 166 -5.33 -2.55 -8.34
C VAL A 166 -5.61 -1.05 -8.17
N CYS A 167 -4.51 -0.30 -8.02
CA CYS A 167 -4.54 1.15 -7.91
C CYS A 167 -3.94 1.80 -9.17
N SER A 168 -4.78 1.97 -10.19
CA SER A 168 -4.40 2.61 -11.45
C SER A 168 -4.03 4.09 -11.29
N ASP A 169 -4.39 4.73 -10.18
CA ASP A 169 -4.13 6.12 -9.82
C ASP A 169 -2.82 6.36 -9.04
N ILE A 170 -2.03 5.30 -8.78
CA ILE A 170 -0.72 5.42 -8.12
C ILE A 170 0.38 5.60 -9.16
N TYR A 171 0.73 6.86 -9.40
CA TYR A 171 1.73 7.25 -10.40
C TYR A 171 3.17 7.42 -9.88
N SER A 172 3.36 7.49 -8.56
CA SER A 172 4.68 7.67 -7.96
C SER A 172 4.73 7.05 -6.57
N LEU A 173 5.91 6.60 -6.14
CA LEU A 173 6.17 6.11 -4.79
C LEU A 173 6.85 7.17 -3.91
N GLY A 174 6.89 8.44 -4.33
CA GLY A 174 7.54 9.52 -3.60
C GLY A 174 7.08 9.70 -2.15
N PHE A 175 5.83 9.32 -1.86
CA PHE A 175 5.26 9.35 -0.51
C PHE A 175 6.01 8.45 0.49
N LEU A 176 6.69 7.38 0.03
CA LEU A 176 7.46 6.46 0.88
C LEU A 176 8.54 7.18 1.69
N ASN A 177 9.05 8.32 1.21
CA ASN A 177 10.02 9.14 1.93
C ASN A 177 9.51 9.68 3.28
N ASN A 178 8.20 9.64 3.52
CA ASN A 178 7.56 10.11 4.74
C ASN A 178 7.10 8.98 5.67
N MET A 179 7.46 7.72 5.37
CA MET A 179 7.03 6.54 6.11
C MET A 179 8.22 5.80 6.74
N PRO A 180 8.90 6.40 7.74
CA PRO A 180 10.12 5.82 8.33
C PRO A 180 9.91 4.49 9.07
N ASN A 181 8.65 4.11 9.34
CA ASN A 181 8.29 2.88 10.03
C ASN A 181 7.78 1.78 9.08
N LEU A 182 7.59 2.10 7.80
CA LEU A 182 7.08 1.15 6.82
C LEU A 182 8.10 0.04 6.63
N ARG A 183 7.63 -1.20 6.75
CA ARG A 183 8.47 -2.40 6.68
C ARG A 183 7.90 -3.48 5.76
N ILE A 184 6.59 -3.43 5.49
CA ILE A 184 5.90 -4.31 4.56
C ILE A 184 5.22 -3.42 3.51
N LEU A 185 5.47 -3.70 2.24
CA LEU A 185 4.78 -3.05 1.13
C LEU A 185 4.31 -4.11 0.13
N GLU A 186 3.05 -4.01 -0.26
CA GLU A 186 2.49 -4.69 -1.43
C GLU A 186 2.16 -3.66 -2.50
N LEU A 187 2.64 -3.92 -3.72
CA LEU A 187 2.25 -3.20 -4.93
C LEU A 187 1.66 -4.21 -5.92
N SER A 188 0.38 -4.07 -6.20
CA SER A 188 -0.34 -4.91 -7.16
C SER A 188 -1.02 -4.01 -8.21
N GLU A 189 -0.69 -4.24 -9.48
CA GLU A 189 -1.33 -3.56 -10.62
C GLU A 189 -1.37 -2.02 -10.49
N VAL A 190 -0.20 -1.40 -10.24
CA VAL A 190 -0.02 0.06 -10.15
C VAL A 190 0.58 0.67 -11.43
N GLN A 191 0.30 1.94 -11.71
CA GLN A 191 0.73 2.63 -12.95
C GLN A 191 1.84 3.68 -12.73
N LEU A 192 3.02 3.27 -12.29
CA LEU A 192 4.11 4.21 -11.96
C LEU A 192 4.54 5.05 -13.18
N LYS A 193 4.42 6.38 -13.13
CA LYS A 193 4.85 7.32 -14.20
C LYS A 193 6.23 7.91 -13.96
N ASP A 194 6.80 7.73 -12.76
CA ASP A 194 8.16 8.14 -12.43
C ASP A 194 8.89 7.13 -11.53
N LYS A 195 10.16 7.40 -11.24
CA LYS A 195 11.02 6.58 -10.37
C LYS A 195 11.14 7.12 -8.93
N ASN A 196 10.38 8.16 -8.59
CA ASN A 196 10.51 8.79 -7.28
C ASN A 196 10.08 7.79 -6.20
N GLY A 197 10.91 7.64 -5.16
CA GLY A 197 10.65 6.72 -4.06
C GLY A 197 11.17 5.29 -4.24
N PHE A 198 11.70 4.91 -5.40
CA PHE A 198 12.19 3.54 -5.61
C PHE A 198 13.34 3.16 -4.66
N GLU A 199 14.26 4.09 -4.39
CA GLU A 199 15.35 3.87 -3.41
C GLU A 199 14.81 3.60 -1.99
N SER A 200 13.61 4.08 -1.67
CA SER A 200 12.99 3.85 -0.36
C SER A 200 12.49 2.42 -0.18
N LEU A 201 12.37 1.64 -1.27
CA LEU A 201 12.06 0.21 -1.21
C LEU A 201 13.13 -0.58 -0.45
N LEU A 202 14.39 -0.13 -0.48
CA LEU A 202 15.50 -0.76 0.25
C LEU A 202 15.38 -0.63 1.79
N ASN A 203 14.46 0.18 2.30
CA ASN A 203 14.20 0.30 3.73
C ASN A 203 13.21 -0.75 4.25
N LEU A 204 12.57 -1.49 3.35
CA LEU A 204 11.58 -2.50 3.68
C LEU A 204 12.23 -3.78 4.21
N LYS A 205 11.42 -4.59 4.88
CA LYS A 205 11.76 -5.95 5.28
C LYS A 205 11.12 -6.98 4.38
N GLN A 206 9.93 -6.65 3.89
CA GLN A 206 9.15 -7.48 3.00
C GLN A 206 8.58 -6.60 1.89
N LEU A 207 8.74 -7.04 0.65
CA LEU A 207 8.21 -6.36 -0.52
C LEU A 207 7.57 -7.40 -1.43
N SER A 208 6.28 -7.20 -1.71
CA SER A 208 5.56 -7.95 -2.73
C SER A 208 5.26 -7.03 -3.90
N ILE A 209 5.56 -7.48 -5.11
CA ILE A 209 5.23 -6.77 -6.34
C ILE A 209 4.66 -7.78 -7.32
N TRP A 210 3.47 -7.51 -7.84
CA TRP A 210 2.94 -8.24 -8.98
C TRP A 210 2.03 -7.34 -9.83
N GLY A 211 1.78 -7.79 -11.05
CA GLY A 211 0.93 -7.11 -12.02
C GLY A 211 1.01 -7.88 -13.32
N ASP A 212 -0.16 -8.09 -13.93
CA ASP A 212 -0.28 -8.79 -15.22
C ASP A 212 0.10 -7.89 -16.42
#